data_AF-A0A7S4K9E1-F1
#
_entry.id   AF-A0A7S4K9E1-F1
#
_cell.length_a   1.000
_cell.length_b   1.000
_cell.length_c   1.000
_cell.angle_alpha   90.00
_cell.angle_beta   90.00
_cell.angle_gamma   90.00
#
_symmetry.space_group_name_H-M   'P 1'
#
loop_
_entity.id
_entity.type
_entity.pdbx_description
1 polymer ?
#
loop_
_entity_poly.entity_id
_entity_poly.type
_entity_poly.pdbx_seq_one_letter_code
_entity_poly.pdbx_strand_id
1 'polypeptide(L)'
;AVSVCFALTNFSSARIRLIYQATELIGGEGKEGGLVVLVERWTPFSHDHPLFSIGVSVSLCPVDEIARSNPASKSIEWITKRKHIYSQKNKDTYEVLLTRKREKRGEEREGDVEVEVLEGMGTNLFCVREDNTILTAGGTDVLPGLSASILIDSLFLSPTSLSPSSPPSPLPSLALLPPPPSPSPLSSSPSLPSLNIIPPPRSWVSEFSSPPLSLIIRPPTLKELREAKEVMICSASRPLVPVTEIEGKKVGNGKPG
;
A
#
# COMPACT_ATOMS: atom_id res chain seq x y z
N ALA A 1 30.87 -8.27 10.80
CA ALA A 1 29.72 -7.65 10.12
C ALA A 1 30.12 -7.38 8.68
N VAL A 2 29.36 -7.87 7.70
CA VAL A 2 29.59 -7.54 6.29
C VAL A 2 28.67 -6.39 5.94
N SER A 3 29.23 -5.21 5.72
CA SER A 3 28.48 -4.06 5.19
C SER A 3 28.55 -4.10 3.68
N VAL A 4 27.40 -4.21 3.03
CA VAL A 4 27.29 -4.16 1.56
C VAL A 4 26.65 -2.82 1.19
N CYS A 5 27.41 -1.94 0.55
CA CYS A 5 26.91 -0.69 0.00
C CYS A 5 26.60 -0.87 -1.49
N PHE A 6 25.38 -0.53 -1.90
CA PHE A 6 24.99 -0.48 -3.31
C PHE A 6 24.97 0.97 -3.77
N ALA A 7 25.75 1.29 -4.80
CA ALA A 7 25.61 2.52 -5.57
C ALA A 7 24.75 2.22 -6.80
N LEU A 8 23.45 2.48 -6.71
CA LEU A 8 22.55 2.37 -7.85
C LEU A 8 22.53 3.71 -8.59
N THR A 9 23.13 3.77 -9.77
CA THR A 9 23.00 4.91 -10.69
C THR A 9 22.00 4.54 -11.80
N ASN A 10 21.20 5.51 -12.25
CA ASN A 10 20.26 5.39 -13.37
C ASN A 10 19.02 4.48 -13.21
N PHE A 11 18.60 4.13 -12.00
CA PHE A 11 17.29 3.53 -11.77
C PHE A 11 16.31 4.56 -11.21
N SER A 12 15.26 4.90 -11.95
CA SER A 12 14.12 5.66 -11.41
C SER A 12 13.33 4.84 -10.40
N SER A 13 13.38 3.51 -10.51
CA SER A 13 12.69 2.55 -9.65
C SER A 13 13.31 1.15 -9.78
N ALA A 14 13.81 0.58 -8.68
CA ALA A 14 14.37 -0.77 -8.64
C ALA A 14 13.88 -1.53 -7.41
N ARG A 15 13.68 -2.84 -7.54
CA ARG A 15 13.43 -3.74 -6.41
C ARG A 15 14.69 -4.54 -6.14
N ILE A 16 15.25 -4.38 -4.94
CA ILE A 16 16.40 -5.17 -4.51
C ILE A 16 15.86 -6.34 -3.66
N ARG A 17 16.16 -7.56 -4.07
CA ARG A 17 15.92 -8.78 -3.29
C ARG A 17 17.28 -9.34 -2.86
N LEU A 18 17.53 -9.34 -1.55
CA LEU A 18 18.71 -9.95 -0.95
C LEU A 18 18.39 -11.41 -0.59
N ILE A 19 19.17 -12.35 -1.13
CA ILE A 19 19.06 -13.78 -0.86
C ILE A 19 20.39 -14.23 -0.29
N TYR A 20 20.42 -14.53 1.00
CA TYR A 20 21.59 -15.18 1.60
C TYR A 20 21.49 -16.69 1.38
N GLN A 21 22.49 -17.26 0.72
CA GLN A 21 22.59 -18.69 0.51
C GLN A 21 23.86 -19.21 1.19
N ALA A 22 23.68 -19.89 2.32
CA ALA A 22 24.75 -20.67 2.91
C ALA A 22 24.92 -21.94 2.09
N THR A 23 26.10 -22.14 1.51
CA THR A 23 26.43 -23.37 0.77
C THR A 23 27.43 -24.14 1.63
N GLU A 24 27.10 -25.39 2.00
CA GLU A 24 28.13 -26.27 2.55
C GLU A 24 29.00 -26.75 1.39
N LEU A 25 30.26 -26.34 1.39
CA LEU A 25 31.26 -26.88 0.48
C LEU A 25 31.48 -28.34 0.90
N ILE A 26 31.17 -29.26 -0.01
CA ILE A 26 31.46 -30.68 0.15
C ILE A 26 32.99 -30.82 0.18
N GLY A 27 33.59 -30.95 1.37
CA GLY A 27 34.97 -31.43 1.53
C GLY A 27 36.00 -30.50 2.21
N GLY A 28 35.62 -29.39 2.85
CA GLY A 28 36.58 -28.54 3.58
C GLY A 28 36.00 -27.98 4.88
N GLU A 29 36.84 -27.86 5.92
CA GLU A 29 36.49 -27.41 7.29
C GLU A 29 36.05 -25.92 7.40
N GLY A 30 35.34 -25.37 6.42
CA GLY A 30 34.85 -23.99 6.41
C GLY A 30 33.50 -23.84 5.72
N LYS A 31 32.55 -23.18 6.38
CA LYS A 31 31.30 -22.73 5.73
C LYS A 31 31.55 -21.40 5.04
N GLU A 32 31.68 -21.39 3.72
CA GLU A 32 31.63 -20.15 2.94
C GLU A 32 30.16 -19.80 2.62
N GLY A 33 29.70 -18.66 3.15
CA GLY A 33 28.37 -18.13 2.83
C GLY A 33 28.44 -17.18 1.64
N GLY A 34 27.57 -17.37 0.65
CA GLY A 34 27.39 -16.44 -0.47
C GLY A 34 26.18 -15.53 -0.24
N LEU A 35 26.35 -14.21 -0.43
CA LEU A 35 25.20 -13.30 -0.54
C LEU A 35 24.88 -13.12 -2.02
N VAL A 36 23.72 -13.63 -2.44
CA VAL A 36 23.17 -13.39 -3.78
C VAL A 36 22.28 -12.16 -3.71
N VAL A 37 22.63 -11.13 -4.47
CA VAL A 37 21.83 -9.91 -4.60
C VAL A 37 21.15 -9.93 -5.95
N LEU A 38 19.82 -10.03 -5.95
CA LEU A 38 19.03 -9.91 -7.15
C LEU A 38 18.45 -8.50 -7.23
N VAL A 39 18.83 -7.74 -8.26
CA VAL A 39 18.27 -6.42 -8.55
C VAL A 39 17.33 -6.57 -9.74
N GLU A 40 16.03 -6.42 -9.50
CA GLU A 40 15.01 -6.48 -10.54
C GLU A 40 14.56 -5.06 -10.88
N ARG A 41 14.37 -4.78 -12.18
CA ARG A 41 13.73 -3.53 -12.61
C ARG A 41 12.30 -3.55 -12.09
N TRP A 42 11.95 -2.60 -11.24
CA TRP A 42 10.58 -2.43 -10.79
C TRP A 42 9.92 -1.39 -11.67
N THR A 43 8.99 -1.84 -12.50
CA THR A 43 8.13 -0.94 -13.27
C THR A 43 6.84 -0.79 -12.46
N PRO A 44 6.56 0.38 -11.87
CA PRO A 44 5.28 0.60 -11.23
C PRO A 44 4.16 0.37 -12.25
N PHE A 45 3.00 -0.09 -11.78
CA PHE A 45 1.84 -0.18 -12.64
C PHE A 45 1.49 1.21 -13.18
N SER A 46 1.39 1.33 -14.50
CA SER A 46 0.82 2.52 -15.15
C SER A 46 -0.61 2.74 -14.66
N HIS A 47 -1.08 3.99 -14.68
CA HIS A 47 -2.47 4.28 -14.33
C HIS A 47 -3.46 3.53 -15.23
N ASP A 48 -3.08 3.26 -16.48
CA ASP A 48 -3.87 2.48 -17.44
C ASP A 48 -3.80 0.96 -17.23
N HIS A 49 -3.18 0.48 -16.14
CA HIS A 49 -3.08 -0.94 -15.90
C HIS A 49 -4.47 -1.53 -15.63
N PRO A 50 -4.86 -2.67 -16.27
CA PRO A 50 -6.21 -3.22 -16.16
C PRO A 50 -6.69 -3.48 -14.73
N LEU A 51 -5.77 -3.71 -13.79
CA LEU A 51 -6.08 -3.86 -12.36
C LEU A 51 -6.82 -2.66 -11.78
N PHE A 52 -6.58 -1.45 -12.26
CA PHE A 52 -7.24 -0.24 -11.76
C PHE A 52 -8.57 0.04 -12.44
N SER A 53 -8.76 -0.41 -13.69
CA SER A 53 -9.99 -0.20 -14.44
C SER A 53 -11.03 -1.32 -14.22
N ILE A 54 -10.58 -2.53 -13.92
CA ILE A 54 -11.44 -3.73 -13.74
C ILE A 54 -11.54 -4.11 -12.25
N GLY A 55 -10.47 -3.89 -11.49
CA GLY A 55 -10.33 -4.44 -10.14
C GLY A 55 -9.98 -5.92 -10.13
N VAL A 56 -10.11 -6.53 -8.96
CA VAL A 56 -9.73 -7.93 -8.73
C VAL A 56 -10.80 -8.72 -7.98
N SER A 57 -10.84 -10.03 -8.24
CA SER A 57 -11.60 -10.99 -7.44
C SER A 57 -10.74 -11.55 -6.32
N VAL A 58 -11.32 -11.80 -5.15
CA VAL A 58 -10.64 -12.42 -4.00
C VAL A 58 -11.44 -13.60 -3.46
N SER A 59 -10.71 -14.53 -2.84
CA SER A 59 -11.29 -15.68 -2.13
C SER A 59 -11.06 -15.56 -0.63
N LEU A 60 -11.77 -16.35 0.17
CA LEU A 60 -11.66 -16.39 1.62
C LEU A 60 -10.97 -17.68 2.07
N CYS A 61 -10.17 -17.60 3.12
CA CYS A 61 -9.55 -18.76 3.76
C CYS A 61 -9.61 -18.60 5.29
N PRO A 62 -10.25 -19.52 6.00
CA PRO A 62 -10.30 -19.49 7.46
C PRO A 62 -8.91 -19.63 8.10
N VAL A 63 -8.62 -18.80 9.11
CA VAL A 63 -7.33 -18.78 9.83
C VAL A 63 -7.17 -19.98 10.76
N ASP A 64 -8.26 -20.61 11.19
CA ASP A 64 -8.24 -21.89 11.89
C ASP A 64 -7.56 -23.00 11.05
N GLU A 65 -7.53 -22.85 9.72
CA GLU A 65 -6.76 -23.72 8.84
C GLU A 65 -5.26 -23.38 8.81
N ILE A 66 -4.87 -22.21 9.35
CA ILE A 66 -3.52 -21.67 9.29
C ILE A 66 -3.05 -21.12 10.64
N ALA A 67 -2.35 -21.97 11.40
CA ALA A 67 -1.68 -21.57 12.64
C ALA A 67 -0.76 -20.35 12.41
N ARG A 68 -1.16 -19.19 12.91
CA ARG A 68 -0.40 -17.94 12.80
C ARG A 68 -0.37 -17.24 14.16
N SER A 69 0.57 -17.64 15.01
CA SER A 69 0.75 -17.06 16.35
C SER A 69 1.47 -15.70 16.34
N ASN A 70 2.09 -15.32 15.22
CA ASN A 70 2.73 -14.02 15.03
C ASN A 70 2.71 -13.66 13.54
N PRO A 71 1.85 -12.71 13.11
CA PRO A 71 1.75 -12.29 11.72
C PRO A 71 3.04 -11.80 11.07
N ALA A 72 3.98 -11.26 11.86
CA ALA A 72 5.27 -10.80 11.38
C ALA A 72 6.27 -11.95 11.16
N SER A 73 6.07 -13.09 11.82
CA SER A 73 6.93 -14.26 11.68
C SER A 73 6.57 -15.06 10.44
N LYS A 74 7.52 -15.20 9.51
CA LYS A 74 7.40 -16.12 8.37
C LYS A 74 7.90 -17.50 8.78
N SER A 75 7.16 -18.18 9.63
CA SER A 75 7.51 -19.57 9.99
C SER A 75 7.54 -20.47 8.74
N ILE A 76 8.34 -21.53 8.78
CA ILE A 76 8.41 -22.51 7.68
C ILE A 76 7.02 -23.12 7.43
N GLU A 77 6.28 -23.40 8.50
CA GLU A 77 4.90 -23.90 8.43
C GLU A 77 3.99 -22.93 7.68
N TRP A 78 4.04 -21.63 8.01
CA TRP A 78 3.28 -20.59 7.30
C TRP A 78 3.65 -20.54 5.82
N ILE A 79 4.94 -20.59 5.48
CA ILE A 79 5.40 -20.57 4.08
C ILE A 79 4.86 -21.78 3.31
N THR A 80 4.92 -22.98 3.90
CA THR A 80 4.44 -24.21 3.27
C THR A 80 2.92 -24.21 3.10
N LYS A 81 2.17 -23.86 4.15
CA LYS A 81 0.69 -23.76 4.10
C LYS A 81 0.23 -22.70 3.10
N ARG A 82 0.84 -21.51 3.11
CA ARG A 82 0.58 -20.44 2.14
C ARG A 82 0.76 -20.92 0.71
N LYS A 83 1.85 -21.64 0.40
CA LYS A 83 2.07 -22.21 -0.95
C LYS A 83 0.96 -23.18 -1.34
N HIS A 84 0.54 -24.03 -0.41
CA HIS A 84 -0.56 -24.97 -0.65
C HIS A 84 -1.88 -24.24 -0.94
N ILE A 85 -2.25 -23.24 -0.14
CA ILE A 85 -3.47 -22.43 -0.36
C ILE A 85 -3.43 -21.73 -1.72
N TYR A 86 -2.31 -21.11 -2.09
CA TYR A 86 -2.17 -20.50 -3.42
C TYR A 86 -2.31 -21.52 -4.56
N SER A 87 -1.90 -22.77 -4.36
CA SER A 87 -2.03 -23.82 -5.38
C SER A 87 -3.46 -24.30 -5.59
N GLN A 88 -4.33 -24.13 -4.58
CA GLN A 88 -5.76 -24.48 -4.64
C GLN A 88 -6.63 -23.31 -5.10
N LYS A 89 -6.06 -22.12 -5.19
CA LYS A 89 -6.77 -20.89 -5.57
C LYS A 89 -7.29 -21.01 -7.01
N ASN A 90 -8.53 -20.57 -7.24
CA ASN A 90 -9.05 -20.41 -8.60
C ASN A 90 -8.14 -19.50 -9.43
N LYS A 91 -8.02 -19.80 -10.73
CA LYS A 91 -7.14 -19.05 -11.65
C LYS A 91 -7.48 -17.55 -11.71
N ASP A 92 -8.76 -17.23 -11.56
CA ASP A 92 -9.27 -15.86 -11.67
C ASP A 92 -9.24 -15.09 -10.35
N THR A 93 -9.05 -15.79 -9.23
CA THR A 93 -8.82 -15.12 -7.94
C THR A 93 -7.47 -14.41 -7.99
N TYR A 94 -7.38 -13.19 -7.48
CA TYR A 94 -6.13 -12.45 -7.37
C TYR A 94 -5.44 -12.69 -6.02
N GLU A 95 -6.19 -12.56 -4.93
CA GLU A 95 -5.70 -12.72 -3.56
C GLU A 95 -6.66 -13.56 -2.71
N VAL A 96 -6.13 -14.16 -1.63
CA VAL A 96 -6.94 -14.85 -0.63
C VAL A 96 -6.91 -14.05 0.67
N LEU A 97 -8.09 -13.70 1.17
CA LEU A 97 -8.31 -13.01 2.43
C LEU A 97 -8.47 -14.02 3.56
N LEU A 98 -7.73 -13.78 4.63
CA LEU A 98 -7.76 -14.54 5.86
C LEU A 98 -8.99 -14.15 6.67
N THR A 99 -9.75 -15.13 7.15
CA THR A 99 -10.97 -14.91 7.93
C THR A 99 -10.91 -15.62 9.28
N ARG A 100 -11.63 -15.10 10.27
CA ARG A 100 -11.77 -15.75 11.59
C ARG A 100 -13.23 -15.79 11.97
N LYS A 101 -13.66 -16.91 12.55
CA LYS A 101 -14.96 -17.02 13.21
C LYS A 101 -14.89 -16.36 14.58
N ARG A 102 -15.83 -15.46 14.86
CA ARG A 102 -16.02 -14.83 16.16
C ARG A 102 -17.42 -15.14 16.65
N GLU A 103 -17.51 -15.73 17.83
CA GLU A 103 -18.79 -15.89 18.52
C GLU A 103 -19.28 -14.51 18.93
N LYS A 104 -20.53 -14.18 18.58
CA LYS A 104 -21.14 -12.94 19.03
C LYS A 104 -21.35 -13.00 20.54
N ARG A 105 -20.85 -11.98 21.26
CA ARG A 105 -21.13 -11.79 22.69
C ARG A 105 -22.30 -10.81 22.81
N GLY A 106 -23.48 -11.25 23.23
CA GLY A 106 -24.63 -10.37 23.49
C GLY A 106 -26.00 -11.09 23.56
N GLU A 107 -27.08 -10.31 23.69
CA GLU A 107 -28.50 -10.75 23.74
C GLU A 107 -29.02 -11.39 22.43
N GLU A 108 -28.19 -11.40 21.38
CA GLU A 108 -28.47 -12.19 20.18
C GLU A 108 -28.37 -13.69 20.50
N ARG A 109 -29.08 -14.52 19.73
CA ARG A 109 -29.19 -15.95 20.01
C ARG A 109 -27.81 -16.59 20.18
N GLU A 110 -27.59 -17.19 21.34
CA GLU A 110 -26.42 -18.02 21.63
C GLU A 110 -26.23 -19.03 20.48
N GLY A 111 -25.10 -18.93 19.78
CA GLY A 111 -24.78 -19.76 18.60
C GLY A 111 -24.59 -19.00 17.28
N ASP A 112 -24.89 -17.70 17.20
CA ASP A 112 -24.58 -16.92 16.00
C ASP A 112 -23.06 -16.67 15.87
N VAL A 113 -22.48 -17.22 14.80
CA VAL A 113 -21.06 -17.06 14.45
C VAL A 113 -20.92 -15.98 13.38
N GLU A 114 -20.15 -14.95 13.68
CA GLU A 114 -19.76 -13.93 12.71
C GLU A 114 -18.40 -14.26 12.09
N VAL A 115 -18.24 -13.95 10.80
CA VAL A 115 -16.95 -14.10 10.11
C VAL A 115 -16.31 -12.73 10.00
N GLU A 116 -15.19 -12.54 10.70
CA GLU A 116 -14.33 -11.37 10.58
C GLU A 116 -13.30 -11.60 9.46
N VAL A 117 -12.96 -10.55 8.72
CA VAL A 117 -11.94 -10.57 7.69
C VAL A 117 -10.72 -9.80 8.18
N LEU A 118 -9.55 -10.44 8.16
CA LEU A 118 -8.33 -9.91 8.74
C LEU A 118 -7.51 -9.16 7.68
N GLU A 119 -6.78 -9.90 6.85
CA GLU A 119 -5.90 -9.37 5.82
C GLU A 119 -5.78 -10.37 4.67
N GLY A 120 -5.24 -9.97 3.53
CA GLY A 120 -4.82 -10.91 2.50
C GLY A 120 -3.54 -11.66 2.88
N MET A 121 -3.26 -12.79 2.23
CA MET A 121 -2.02 -13.56 2.46
C MET A 121 -0.72 -12.75 2.29
N GLY A 122 -0.77 -11.60 1.60
CA GLY A 122 0.34 -10.66 1.54
C GLY A 122 -0.09 -9.20 1.37
N THR A 123 -1.29 -8.84 1.78
CA THR A 123 -1.86 -7.50 1.61
C THR A 123 -2.71 -7.11 2.81
N ASN A 124 -2.72 -5.84 3.18
CA ASN A 124 -3.73 -5.30 4.08
C ASN A 124 -5.03 -5.05 3.32
N LEU A 125 -6.15 -4.97 4.04
CA LEU A 125 -7.51 -4.82 3.51
C LEU A 125 -8.13 -3.54 4.06
N PHE A 126 -8.79 -2.77 3.19
CA PHE A 126 -9.60 -1.61 3.54
C PHE A 126 -11.01 -1.80 3.01
N CYS A 127 -12.01 -1.49 3.82
CA CYS A 127 -13.43 -1.56 3.49
C CYS A 127 -14.04 -0.16 3.69
N VAL A 128 -14.63 0.41 2.63
CA VAL A 128 -15.27 1.72 2.65
C VAL A 128 -16.77 1.52 2.67
N ARG A 129 -17.43 2.01 3.73
CA ARG A 129 -18.88 1.96 3.88
C ARG A 129 -19.56 3.13 3.18
N GLU A 130 -20.88 3.05 3.05
CA GLU A 130 -21.70 4.14 2.48
C GLU A 130 -21.62 5.45 3.27
N ASP A 131 -21.39 5.36 4.58
CA ASP A 131 -21.24 6.51 5.49
C ASP A 131 -19.84 7.15 5.47
N ASN A 132 -18.99 6.79 4.50
CA ASN A 132 -17.58 7.21 4.38
C ASN A 132 -16.68 6.78 5.57
N THR A 133 -17.10 5.76 6.31
CA THR A 133 -16.24 5.07 7.28
C THR A 133 -15.34 4.07 6.58
N ILE A 134 -14.04 4.16 6.84
CA ILE A 134 -13.04 3.19 6.45
C ILE A 134 -12.80 2.21 7.60
N LEU A 135 -12.99 0.92 7.33
CA LEU A 135 -12.65 -0.18 8.23
C LEU A 135 -11.37 -0.86 7.74
N THR A 136 -10.45 -1.15 8.66
CA THR A 136 -9.29 -2.01 8.40
C THR A 136 -8.99 -2.81 9.65
N ALA A 137 -8.57 -4.07 9.47
CA ALA A 137 -8.04 -4.84 10.58
C ALA A 137 -6.76 -4.20 11.12
N GLY A 138 -6.54 -4.34 12.43
CA GLY A 138 -5.34 -3.90 13.13
C GLY A 138 -5.10 -4.79 14.35
N GLY A 139 -4.06 -4.46 15.14
CA GLY A 139 -3.68 -5.23 16.32
C GLY A 139 -2.70 -6.37 16.03
N THR A 140 -2.67 -7.37 16.91
CA THR A 140 -1.66 -8.45 16.90
C THR A 140 -1.95 -9.57 15.90
N ASP A 141 -3.15 -9.59 15.32
CA ASP A 141 -3.63 -10.69 14.46
C ASP A 141 -3.37 -10.42 12.96
N VAL A 142 -2.89 -9.22 12.61
CA VAL A 142 -2.56 -8.82 11.25
C VAL A 142 -1.16 -8.22 11.16
N LEU A 143 -0.58 -8.22 9.96
CA LEU A 143 0.71 -7.57 9.75
C LEU A 143 0.53 -6.04 9.69
N PRO A 144 1.27 -5.25 10.50
CA PRO A 144 1.28 -3.80 10.36
C PRO A 144 2.06 -3.42 9.09
N GLY A 145 1.38 -3.45 7.94
CA GLY A 145 2.01 -3.21 6.65
C GLY A 145 2.32 -1.73 6.42
N LEU A 146 3.55 -1.44 5.99
CA LEU A 146 4.01 -0.07 5.72
C LEU A 146 3.08 0.69 4.76
N SER A 147 2.60 0.04 3.70
CA SER A 147 1.67 0.66 2.75
C SER A 147 0.34 1.06 3.38
N ALA A 148 -0.15 0.25 4.33
CA ALA A 148 -1.37 0.57 5.07
C ALA A 148 -1.16 1.77 5.98
N SER A 149 -0.01 1.84 6.69
CA SER A 149 0.35 2.99 7.51
C SER A 149 0.45 4.27 6.68
N ILE A 150 1.16 4.25 5.55
CA ILE A 150 1.27 5.40 4.64
C ILE A 150 -0.11 5.86 4.16
N LEU A 151 -1.00 4.92 3.80
CA LEU A 151 -2.35 5.25 3.35
C LEU A 151 -3.16 5.92 4.48
N ILE A 152 -3.15 5.33 5.67
CA ILE A 152 -3.83 5.89 6.85
C ILE A 152 -3.28 7.29 7.16
N ASP A 153 -1.96 7.45 7.19
CA ASP A 153 -1.30 8.73 7.42
C ASP A 153 -1.71 9.75 6.36
N SER A 154 -1.72 9.37 5.08
CA SER A 154 -2.10 10.28 3.99
C SER A 154 -3.56 10.72 4.03
N LEU A 155 -4.46 9.85 4.52
CA LEU A 155 -5.89 10.14 4.60
C LEU A 155 -6.29 10.91 5.86
N PHE A 156 -5.64 10.63 6.99
CA PHE A 156 -6.09 11.09 8.31
C PHE A 156 -5.10 12.02 9.02
N LEU A 157 -3.81 12.00 8.64
CA LEU A 157 -2.86 13.04 9.03
C LEU A 157 -2.90 14.14 7.97
N SER A 158 -4.02 14.86 7.91
CA SER A 158 -4.00 16.18 7.28
C SER A 158 -2.93 17.02 7.98
N PRO A 159 -2.10 17.81 7.27
CA PRO A 159 -1.22 18.75 7.91
C PRO A 159 -2.09 19.69 8.72
N THR A 160 -2.06 19.51 10.05
CA THR A 160 -2.63 20.45 11.03
C THR A 160 -2.31 21.83 10.52
N SER A 161 -3.34 22.55 10.09
CA SER A 161 -3.29 23.87 9.47
C SER A 161 -1.87 24.42 9.41
N LEU A 162 -1.21 24.33 8.26
CA LEU A 162 -0.34 25.43 7.87
C LEU A 162 -1.30 26.62 7.72
N SER A 163 -1.71 27.18 8.87
CA SER A 163 -2.08 28.57 8.99
C SER A 163 -1.05 29.28 8.13
N PRO A 164 -1.44 30.07 7.13
CA PRO A 164 -0.50 30.92 6.46
C PRO A 164 0.14 31.74 7.57
N SER A 165 1.33 31.32 8.02
CA SER A 165 2.13 32.09 8.93
C SER A 165 2.21 33.43 8.25
N SER A 166 1.79 34.45 9.00
CA SER A 166 1.80 35.85 8.60
C SER A 166 2.98 36.09 7.66
N PRO A 167 2.78 36.81 6.54
CA PRO A 167 3.86 37.06 5.58
C PRO A 167 5.12 37.42 6.36
N PRO A 168 6.26 36.77 6.09
CA PRO A 168 7.47 36.95 6.88
C PRO A 168 7.69 38.45 7.05
N SER A 169 7.78 38.90 8.30
CA SER A 169 8.07 40.30 8.62
C SER A 169 9.21 40.76 7.70
N PRO A 170 9.10 41.93 7.06
CA PRO A 170 10.08 42.37 6.07
C PRO A 170 11.47 42.23 6.69
N LEU A 171 12.34 41.49 6.01
CA LEU A 171 13.74 41.35 6.41
C LEU A 171 14.32 42.75 6.64
N PRO A 172 15.07 42.99 7.73
CA PRO A 172 15.78 44.24 7.89
C PRO A 172 16.64 44.46 6.65
N SER A 173 16.55 45.65 6.05
CA SER A 173 17.27 46.01 4.82
C SER A 173 18.75 45.67 4.95
N LEU A 174 19.16 44.54 4.39
CA LEU A 174 20.55 44.22 4.18
C LEU A 174 21.07 45.23 3.16
N ALA A 175 22.04 46.03 3.61
CA ALA A 175 22.74 46.99 2.77
C ALA A 175 23.22 46.28 1.49
N LEU A 176 22.78 46.81 0.35
CA LEU A 176 23.15 46.40 -1.00
C LEU A 176 24.68 46.29 -1.09
N LEU A 177 25.19 45.06 -1.20
CA LEU A 177 26.51 44.86 -1.78
C LEU A 177 26.45 45.27 -3.26
N PRO A 178 27.49 45.94 -3.79
CA PRO A 178 27.54 46.29 -5.19
C PRO A 178 27.45 45.03 -6.05
N PRO A 179 26.73 45.08 -7.20
CA PRO A 179 26.62 43.93 -8.08
C PRO A 179 28.00 43.52 -8.61
N PRO A 180 28.26 42.22 -8.78
CA PRO A 180 29.47 41.76 -9.43
C PRO A 180 29.53 42.25 -10.89
N PRO A 181 30.75 42.46 -11.43
CA PRO A 181 30.92 42.92 -12.81
C PRO A 181 30.30 41.93 -13.80
N SER A 182 29.61 42.49 -14.79
CA SER A 182 28.87 41.77 -15.82
C SER A 182 29.79 40.86 -16.64
N PRO A 183 29.49 39.57 -16.82
CA PRO A 183 30.24 38.73 -17.75
C PRO A 183 29.94 39.14 -19.20
N SER A 184 30.99 39.20 -20.01
CA SER A 184 30.95 39.52 -21.44
C SER A 184 30.04 38.56 -22.23
N PRO A 185 29.37 39.05 -23.29
CA PRO A 185 28.40 38.26 -24.04
C PRO A 185 29.09 37.20 -24.90
N LEU A 186 28.91 35.93 -24.54
CA LEU A 186 29.20 34.79 -25.42
C LEU A 186 27.91 34.33 -26.11
N SER A 187 27.91 34.48 -27.43
CA SER A 187 27.31 33.62 -28.45
C SER A 187 25.92 33.00 -28.16
N SER A 188 24.92 33.59 -28.81
CA SER A 188 23.58 33.07 -29.16
C SER A 188 23.34 31.57 -28.92
N SER A 189 22.65 31.26 -27.81
CA SER A 189 21.91 30.00 -27.65
C SER A 189 20.53 30.13 -28.29
N PRO A 190 20.01 29.09 -28.99
CA PRO A 190 18.67 29.12 -29.55
C PRO A 190 17.63 29.19 -28.43
N SER A 191 16.72 30.15 -28.52
CA SER A 191 15.59 30.33 -27.62
C SER A 191 14.70 29.08 -27.66
N LEU A 192 14.61 28.36 -26.54
CA LEU A 192 13.57 27.34 -26.35
C LEU A 192 12.20 28.02 -26.38
N PRO A 193 11.19 27.42 -27.03
CA PRO A 193 9.84 27.96 -27.05
C PRO A 193 9.30 27.99 -25.62
N SER A 194 8.83 29.17 -25.20
CA SER A 194 8.14 29.38 -23.93
C SER A 194 6.96 28.41 -23.84
N LEU A 195 7.09 27.37 -23.02
CA LEU A 195 5.94 26.54 -22.65
C LEU A 195 5.01 27.43 -21.83
N ASN A 196 3.94 27.91 -22.48
CA ASN A 196 2.79 28.49 -21.79
C ASN A 196 2.15 27.37 -20.95
N ILE A 197 2.62 27.22 -19.72
CA ILE A 197 1.95 26.40 -18.71
C ILE A 197 0.65 27.13 -18.39
N ILE A 198 -0.43 26.75 -19.08
CA ILE A 198 -1.78 27.17 -18.73
C ILE A 198 -2.02 26.64 -17.31
N PRO A 199 -2.16 27.50 -16.30
CA PRO A 199 -2.51 27.03 -14.97
C PRO A 199 -3.84 26.29 -15.07
N PRO A 200 -4.00 25.14 -14.41
CA PRO A 200 -5.26 24.42 -14.44
C PRO A 200 -6.39 25.37 -14.01
N PRO A 201 -7.56 25.31 -14.66
CA PRO A 201 -8.67 26.21 -14.36
C PRO A 201 -9.01 26.12 -12.87
N ARG A 202 -8.96 27.26 -12.17
CA ARG A 202 -9.24 27.42 -10.73
C ARG A 202 -10.64 26.92 -10.30
N SER A 203 -11.50 26.51 -11.23
CA SER A 203 -12.88 26.07 -10.99
C SER A 203 -13.03 24.61 -10.57
N TRP A 204 -11.95 23.82 -10.45
CA TRP A 204 -12.04 22.41 -10.03
C TRP A 204 -12.05 22.21 -8.49
N VAL A 205 -11.84 23.28 -7.72
CA VAL A 205 -11.61 23.19 -6.27
C VAL A 205 -12.89 23.39 -5.43
N SER A 206 -14.03 23.72 -6.05
CA SER A 206 -15.20 24.24 -5.31
C SER A 206 -16.42 23.33 -5.18
N GLU A 207 -16.38 22.04 -5.55
CA GLU A 207 -17.62 21.21 -5.52
C GLU A 207 -17.50 19.81 -4.91
N PHE A 208 -16.34 19.40 -4.39
CA PHE A 208 -16.21 18.12 -3.68
C PHE A 208 -15.98 18.36 -2.19
N SER A 209 -16.99 18.94 -1.52
CA SER A 209 -17.12 18.77 -0.07
C SER A 209 -17.63 17.35 0.20
N SER A 210 -16.85 16.34 -0.17
CA SER A 210 -17.10 14.98 0.28
C SER A 210 -17.14 15.00 1.82
N PRO A 211 -18.06 14.24 2.44
CA PRO A 211 -18.08 14.13 3.90
C PRO A 211 -16.70 13.74 4.41
N PRO A 212 -16.28 14.22 5.60
CA PRO A 212 -15.01 13.82 6.17
C PRO A 212 -14.97 12.29 6.31
N LEU A 213 -13.88 11.68 5.87
CA LEU A 213 -13.64 10.25 6.07
C LEU A 213 -13.47 9.98 7.57
N SER A 214 -13.95 8.83 8.03
CA SER A 214 -13.66 8.33 9.38
C SER A 214 -12.89 7.01 9.32
N LEU A 215 -12.04 6.73 10.32
CA LEU A 215 -11.27 5.49 10.39
C LEU A 215 -11.66 4.70 11.62
N ILE A 216 -12.00 3.42 11.44
CA ILE A 216 -12.17 2.47 12.53
C ILE A 216 -11.21 1.30 12.32
N ILE A 217 -10.32 1.10 13.29
CA ILE A 217 -9.34 0.02 13.28
C ILE A 217 -9.93 -1.19 14.01
N ARG A 218 -10.57 -2.08 13.25
CA ARG A 218 -11.02 -3.41 13.67
C ARG A 218 -11.20 -4.30 12.44
N PRO A 219 -11.13 -5.63 12.57
CA PRO A 219 -11.52 -6.52 11.50
C PRO A 219 -12.95 -6.20 11.02
N PRO A 220 -13.15 -5.87 9.74
CA PRO A 220 -14.50 -5.77 9.19
C PRO A 220 -15.12 -7.17 9.08
N THR A 221 -16.43 -7.25 9.23
CA THR A 221 -17.15 -8.52 9.11
C THR A 221 -17.39 -8.84 7.64
N LEU A 222 -17.58 -10.12 7.30
CA LEU A 222 -17.86 -10.53 5.92
C LEU A 222 -19.17 -9.91 5.40
N LYS A 223 -20.12 -9.66 6.30
CA LYS A 223 -21.34 -8.92 5.97
C LYS A 223 -21.00 -7.49 5.58
N GLU A 224 -20.20 -6.79 6.40
CA GLU A 224 -19.77 -5.42 6.10
C GLU A 224 -18.99 -5.32 4.78
N LEU A 225 -18.14 -6.30 4.44
CA LEU A 225 -17.44 -6.33 3.14
C LEU A 225 -18.39 -6.45 1.95
N ARG A 226 -19.46 -7.24 2.09
CA ARG A 226 -20.45 -7.45 1.02
C ARG A 226 -21.38 -6.25 0.85
N GLU A 227 -21.61 -5.51 1.92
CA GLU A 227 -22.40 -4.27 1.95
C GLU A 227 -21.54 -3.02 1.73
N ALA A 228 -20.21 -3.19 1.58
CA ALA A 228 -19.29 -2.09 1.37
C ALA A 228 -19.53 -1.41 0.03
N LYS A 229 -19.35 -0.09 0.02
CA LYS A 229 -19.30 0.71 -1.22
C LYS A 229 -18.10 0.28 -2.05
N GLU A 230 -16.93 0.19 -1.39
CA GLU A 230 -15.66 -0.17 -2.01
C GLU A 230 -14.83 -1.04 -1.06
N VAL A 231 -14.04 -1.96 -1.63
CA VAL A 231 -13.04 -2.74 -0.90
C VAL A 231 -11.72 -2.64 -1.64
N MET A 232 -10.62 -2.50 -0.91
CA MET A 232 -9.29 -2.34 -1.49
C MET A 232 -8.28 -3.19 -0.74
N ILE A 233 -7.23 -3.62 -1.44
CA ILE A 233 -6.08 -4.29 -0.85
C ILE A 233 -4.78 -3.58 -1.25
N CYS A 234 -3.78 -3.57 -0.36
CA CYS A 234 -2.47 -2.99 -0.68
C CYS A 234 -1.32 -3.73 0.00
N SER A 235 -0.11 -3.60 -0.54
CA SER A 235 1.12 -4.04 0.14
C SER A 235 2.35 -3.29 -0.35
N ALA A 236 3.52 -3.53 0.24
CA ALA A 236 4.75 -2.86 -0.21
C ALA A 236 5.09 -3.12 -1.69
N SER A 237 4.62 -4.26 -2.25
CA SER A 237 4.86 -4.63 -3.64
C SER A 237 3.66 -4.44 -4.56
N ARG A 238 2.51 -4.02 -4.02
CA ARG A 238 1.27 -3.86 -4.78
C ARG A 238 0.64 -2.53 -4.41
N PRO A 239 0.25 -1.71 -5.41
CA PRO A 239 -0.44 -0.45 -5.14
C PRO A 239 -1.79 -0.73 -4.44
N LEU A 240 -2.54 0.33 -4.15
CA LEU A 240 -3.92 0.19 -3.73
C LEU A 240 -4.73 -0.42 -4.90
N VAL A 241 -5.18 -1.67 -4.76
CA VAL A 241 -5.91 -2.40 -5.79
C VAL A 241 -7.37 -2.55 -5.37
N PRO A 242 -8.33 -2.12 -6.20
CA PRO A 242 -9.75 -2.26 -5.91
C PRO A 242 -10.19 -3.72 -6.04
N VAL A 243 -10.91 -4.21 -5.03
CA VAL A 243 -11.56 -5.52 -5.00
C VAL A 243 -12.99 -5.35 -5.46
N THR A 244 -13.33 -5.94 -6.60
CA THR A 244 -14.67 -5.83 -7.20
C THR A 244 -15.52 -7.06 -6.97
N GLU A 245 -14.93 -8.15 -6.51
CA GLU A 245 -15.62 -9.41 -6.26
C GLU A 245 -14.98 -10.19 -5.09
N ILE A 246 -15.82 -10.76 -4.22
CA ILE A 246 -15.44 -11.64 -3.11
C ILE A 246 -16.25 -12.93 -3.24
N GLU A 247 -15.60 -14.07 -3.47
CA GLU A 247 -16.27 -15.37 -3.61
C GLU A 247 -17.40 -15.36 -4.67
N GLY A 248 -17.12 -14.81 -5.86
CA GLY A 248 -18.11 -14.71 -6.93
C GLY A 248 -19.19 -13.63 -6.71
N LYS A 249 -19.18 -12.91 -5.59
CA LYS A 249 -20.16 -11.86 -5.28
C LYS A 249 -19.54 -10.48 -5.45
N LYS A 250 -20.21 -9.62 -6.21
CA LYS A 250 -19.76 -8.24 -6.45
C LYS A 250 -19.72 -7.43 -5.16
N VAL A 251 -18.70 -6.58 -5.05
CA VAL A 251 -18.61 -5.50 -4.06
C VAL A 251 -19.17 -4.22 -4.69
N GLY A 252 -20.05 -3.52 -3.99
CA GLY A 252 -20.73 -2.33 -4.52
C GLY A 252 -21.39 -2.60 -5.89
N ASN A 253 -20.99 -1.84 -6.92
CA ASN A 253 -21.47 -2.01 -8.29
C ASN A 253 -20.63 -3.01 -9.14
N GLY A 254 -19.62 -3.65 -8.54
CA GLY A 254 -18.68 -4.56 -9.21
C GLY A 254 -17.68 -3.85 -10.13
N LYS A 255 -17.42 -2.55 -9.92
CA LYS A 255 -16.39 -1.76 -10.61
C LYS A 255 -15.54 -1.01 -9.59
N PRO A 256 -14.30 -0.65 -9.92
CA PRO A 256 -13.52 0.30 -9.14
C PRO A 256 -14.29 1.62 -8.94
N GLY A 257 -14.24 2.15 -7.72
CA GLY A 257 -14.89 3.41 -7.31
C GLY A 257 -14.10 4.66 -7.65
#